data_AF-A0A6I3K5P8-F1
#
_entry.id   AF-A0A6I3K5P8-F1
#
_cell.length_a   1.000
_cell.length_b   1.000
_cell.length_c   1.000
_cell.angle_alpha   90.00
_cell.angle_beta   90.00
_cell.angle_gamma   90.00
#
_symmetry.space_group_name_H-M   'P 1'
#
loop_
_entity.id
_entity.type
_entity.pdbx_description
1 polymer ?
#
loop_
_entity_poly.entity_id
_entity_poly.type
_entity_poly.pdbx_seq_one_letter_code
_entity_poly.pdbx_strand_id
1 'polypeptide(L)'
;MDQPTIDPHLPNEPQQPQTPNAPQALNAPQESKASELPPRRGWEGVFNEKLALWGSAILLAGWALGLLSLLIADSAASGTDDAVSFFFGFFGIFAFIGLCIATPFLATLFAFIAIASLDSDVPERKRNARIALVLAILSIMPIVVYFGPKYMF
;
A
#
# COMPACT_ATOMS: atom_id res chain seq x y z
N MET A 1 -36.93 71.44 54.78
CA MET A 1 -38.00 70.49 55.14
C MET A 1 -37.94 69.34 54.14
N ASP A 2 -37.31 68.28 54.61
CA ASP A 2 -37.69 66.86 54.48
C ASP A 2 -37.63 66.12 53.14
N GLN A 3 -36.82 65.06 53.18
CA GLN A 3 -36.79 63.89 52.30
C GLN A 3 -37.99 62.97 52.61
N PRO A 4 -38.48 62.18 51.63
CA PRO A 4 -38.49 60.71 51.83
C PRO A 4 -38.11 59.99 50.51
N THR A 5 -37.14 59.07 50.44
CA THR A 5 -37.09 57.69 50.96
C THR A 5 -38.33 56.87 50.62
N ILE A 6 -38.26 56.00 49.59
CA ILE A 6 -38.68 54.58 49.63
C ILE A 6 -37.78 53.78 48.65
N ASP A 7 -37.26 52.67 49.17
CA ASP A 7 -36.32 51.69 48.62
C ASP A 7 -37.10 50.40 48.17
N PRO A 8 -36.51 49.17 48.19
CA PRO A 8 -35.98 48.34 47.10
C PRO A 8 -36.93 47.21 46.59
N HIS A 9 -36.39 46.38 45.67
CA HIS A 9 -36.73 44.96 45.35
C HIS A 9 -37.28 44.64 43.93
N LEU A 10 -36.45 43.91 43.15
CA LEU A 10 -36.72 43.00 42.00
C LEU A 10 -37.96 42.09 42.22
N PRO A 11 -38.60 41.42 41.20
CA PRO A 11 -37.93 40.67 40.09
C PRO A 11 -38.68 40.46 38.74
N ASN A 12 -37.99 39.74 37.83
CA ASN A 12 -38.44 38.86 36.74
C ASN A 12 -38.53 39.38 35.28
N GLU A 13 -37.64 38.83 34.44
CA GLU A 13 -37.71 38.77 32.97
C GLU A 13 -38.92 37.95 32.47
N PRO A 14 -39.25 38.08 31.17
CA PRO A 14 -39.11 36.88 30.31
C PRO A 14 -38.62 37.12 28.86
N GLN A 15 -37.70 36.24 28.45
CA GLN A 15 -37.46 35.54 27.17
C GLN A 15 -37.87 36.13 25.78
N GLN A 16 -36.87 36.06 24.89
CA GLN A 16 -36.76 36.23 23.41
C GLN A 16 -37.87 35.55 22.56
N PRO A 17 -38.09 35.94 21.27
CA PRO A 17 -37.39 35.22 20.16
C PRO A 17 -37.10 35.98 18.83
N GLN A 18 -36.02 35.53 18.18
CA GLN A 18 -35.78 35.34 16.72
C GLN A 18 -35.52 36.52 15.72
N THR A 19 -34.30 36.48 15.14
CA THR A 19 -33.75 37.04 13.85
C THR A 19 -34.61 36.69 12.61
N PRO A 20 -34.44 37.26 11.36
CA PRO A 20 -33.18 37.69 10.68
C PRO A 20 -33.29 38.84 9.63
N ASN A 21 -32.16 39.50 9.26
CA ASN A 21 -31.84 40.00 7.91
C ASN A 21 -30.47 40.74 7.90
N ALA A 22 -29.57 40.32 6.99
CA ALA A 22 -28.15 40.71 6.86
C ALA A 22 -27.96 42.06 6.11
N PRO A 23 -26.80 42.43 5.50
CA PRO A 23 -25.37 42.05 5.65
C PRO A 23 -24.39 43.29 5.64
N GLN A 24 -23.12 43.16 6.04
CA GLN A 24 -21.96 43.65 5.24
C GLN A 24 -20.59 43.42 5.88
N ALA A 25 -19.77 42.72 5.10
CA ALA A 25 -18.32 42.74 4.96
C ALA A 25 -17.49 43.61 5.93
N LEU A 26 -16.64 42.93 6.72
CA LEU A 26 -15.37 43.50 7.14
C LEU A 26 -14.28 42.42 7.16
N ASN A 27 -13.49 42.41 6.08
CA ASN A 27 -12.08 42.04 6.00
C ASN A 27 -11.65 40.61 6.37
N ALA A 28 -11.46 39.79 5.33
CA ALA A 28 -10.45 38.75 5.33
C ALA A 28 -9.03 39.38 5.26
N PRO A 29 -8.05 38.80 5.96
CA PRO A 29 -7.06 38.01 5.25
C PRO A 29 -7.27 36.53 5.54
N GLN A 30 -7.56 35.79 4.47
CA GLN A 30 -7.79 34.37 4.47
C GLN A 30 -6.43 33.66 4.61
N GLU A 31 -5.91 33.60 5.84
CA GLU A 31 -4.76 32.76 6.16
C GLU A 31 -5.12 31.29 5.92
N SER A 32 -4.34 30.66 5.03
CA SER A 32 -4.15 29.22 4.94
C SER A 32 -5.40 28.34 4.86
N LYS A 33 -6.28 28.60 3.89
CA LYS A 33 -6.94 27.49 3.16
C LYS A 33 -5.96 26.90 2.14
N ALA A 34 -4.79 26.48 2.61
CA ALA A 34 -3.87 25.65 1.84
C ALA A 34 -4.17 24.20 2.21
N SER A 35 -5.09 23.60 1.46
CA SER A 35 -5.07 22.17 1.18
C SER A 35 -5.21 21.23 2.39
N GLU A 36 -6.29 21.36 3.17
CA GLU A 36 -6.93 20.15 3.71
C GLU A 36 -7.63 19.44 2.54
N LEU A 37 -6.83 18.80 1.69
CA LEU A 37 -7.31 17.71 0.87
C LEU A 37 -7.87 16.67 1.87
N PRO A 38 -9.15 16.30 1.79
CA PRO A 38 -9.67 15.25 2.66
C PRO A 38 -8.80 14.00 2.45
N PRO A 39 -8.60 13.15 3.46
CA PRO A 39 -7.86 11.92 3.28
C PRO A 39 -8.65 11.08 2.28
N ARG A 40 -8.31 11.17 0.99
CA ARG A 40 -8.60 10.16 -0.02
C ARG A 40 -7.73 8.94 0.30
N ARG A 41 -7.87 8.42 1.52
CA ARG A 41 -7.12 7.32 2.12
C ARG A 41 -8.12 6.30 2.66
N GLY A 42 -9.22 6.12 1.93
CA GLY A 42 -10.21 5.08 2.18
C GLY A 42 -10.09 4.05 1.06
N TRP A 43 -9.80 2.80 1.42
CA TRP A 43 -9.90 1.61 0.58
C TRP A 43 -8.79 1.38 -0.43
N GLU A 44 -8.39 2.37 -1.24
CA GLU A 44 -7.31 2.20 -2.23
C GLU A 44 -6.00 1.78 -1.54
N GLY A 45 -5.67 2.39 -0.40
CA GLY A 45 -4.48 2.05 0.38
C GLY A 45 -4.49 0.63 0.97
N VAL A 46 -5.65 0.11 1.37
CA VAL A 46 -5.80 -1.23 1.97
C VAL A 46 -5.81 -2.32 0.90
N PHE A 47 -6.46 -2.04 -0.24
CA PHE A 47 -6.47 -2.95 -1.38
C PHE A 47 -5.06 -3.07 -2.01
N ASN A 48 -4.35 -1.95 -2.11
CA ASN A 48 -3.01 -1.90 -2.66
C ASN A 48 -1.99 -2.68 -1.81
N GLU A 49 -2.04 -2.57 -0.48
CA GLU A 49 -1.13 -3.30 0.42
C GLU A 49 -1.32 -4.82 0.35
N LYS A 50 -2.58 -5.29 0.42
CA LYS A 50 -2.87 -6.73 0.29
C LYS A 50 -2.47 -7.24 -1.09
N LEU A 51 -2.68 -6.45 -2.14
CA LEU A 51 -2.27 -6.79 -3.50
C LEU A 51 -0.74 -6.88 -3.62
N ALA A 52 0.01 -5.98 -2.99
CA ALA A 52 1.47 -6.06 -2.97
C ALA A 52 1.99 -7.27 -2.18
N LEU A 53 1.36 -7.60 -1.05
CA LEU A 53 1.73 -8.76 -0.25
C LEU A 53 1.44 -10.08 -0.99
N TRP A 54 0.20 -10.26 -1.47
CA TRP A 54 -0.17 -11.45 -2.21
C TRP A 54 0.56 -11.53 -3.55
N GLY A 55 0.71 -10.40 -4.25
CA GLY A 55 1.44 -10.32 -5.50
C GLY A 55 2.91 -10.70 -5.35
N SER A 56 3.61 -10.17 -4.34
CA SER A 56 5.00 -10.54 -4.07
C SER A 56 5.14 -11.99 -3.60
N ALA A 57 4.20 -12.50 -2.81
CA ALA A 57 4.17 -13.91 -2.41
C ALA A 57 3.96 -14.85 -3.61
N ILE A 58 3.00 -14.55 -4.49
CA ILE A 58 2.74 -15.32 -5.72
C ILE A 58 3.94 -15.25 -6.65
N LEU A 59 4.57 -14.08 -6.79
CA LEU A 59 5.76 -13.92 -7.62
C LEU A 59 6.91 -14.79 -7.11
N LEU A 60 7.15 -14.80 -5.79
CA LEU A 60 8.18 -15.64 -5.18
C LEU A 60 7.83 -17.13 -5.27
N ALA A 61 6.56 -17.50 -5.11
CA ALA A 61 6.08 -18.86 -5.32
C ALA A 61 6.25 -19.31 -6.77
N GLY A 62 6.03 -18.42 -7.74
CA GLY A 62 6.31 -18.66 -9.16
C GLY A 62 7.77 -18.99 -9.40
N TRP A 63 8.70 -18.23 -8.81
CA TRP A 63 10.13 -18.55 -8.85
C TRP A 63 10.43 -19.92 -8.25
N ALA A 64 9.91 -20.21 -7.06
CA ALA A 64 10.12 -21.49 -6.41
C ALA A 64 9.60 -22.66 -7.25
N LEU A 65 8.39 -22.54 -7.81
CA LEU A 65 7.78 -23.57 -8.66
C LEU A 65 8.51 -23.75 -9.99
N GLY A 66 8.91 -22.67 -10.65
CA GLY A 66 9.66 -22.72 -11.90
C GLY A 66 11.02 -23.40 -11.70
N LEU A 67 11.76 -23.00 -10.67
CA LEU A 67 13.06 -23.60 -10.34
C LEU A 67 12.93 -25.05 -9.88
N LEU A 68 11.93 -25.36 -9.05
CA LEU A 68 11.64 -26.74 -8.63
C LEU A 68 11.30 -27.62 -9.83
N SER A 69 10.52 -27.10 -10.78
CA SER A 69 10.20 -27.82 -12.01
C SER A 69 11.44 -28.14 -12.83
N LEU A 70 12.35 -27.17 -12.99
CA LEU A 70 13.63 -27.39 -13.67
C LEU A 70 14.49 -28.42 -12.94
N LEU A 71 14.51 -28.38 -11.61
CA LEU A 71 15.24 -29.36 -10.79
C LEU A 71 14.67 -30.78 -10.95
N ILE A 72 13.35 -30.92 -10.96
CA ILE A 72 12.69 -32.22 -11.22
C ILE A 72 13.05 -32.70 -12.62
N ALA A 73 13.02 -31.82 -13.62
CA ALA A 73 13.34 -32.15 -15.00
C ALA A 73 14.78 -32.65 -15.17
N ASP A 74 15.73 -31.99 -14.51
CA ASP A 74 17.15 -32.36 -14.49
C ASP A 74 17.36 -33.71 -13.79
N SER A 75 16.70 -33.93 -12.64
CA SER A 75 16.77 -35.22 -11.95
C SER A 75 16.19 -36.36 -12.78
N ALA A 76 15.05 -36.13 -13.46
CA ALA A 76 14.39 -37.11 -14.31
C ALA A 76 15.17 -37.40 -15.61
N ALA A 77 15.95 -36.44 -16.10
CA ALA A 77 16.81 -36.61 -17.27
C ALA A 77 17.91 -37.67 -17.05
N SER A 78 18.27 -37.95 -15.79
CA SER A 78 19.23 -39.00 -15.44
C SER A 78 18.60 -40.39 -15.31
N GLY A 79 17.27 -40.49 -15.34
CA GLY A 79 16.50 -41.73 -15.24
C GLY A 79 15.93 -42.20 -16.59
N THR A 80 14.97 -43.12 -16.56
CA THR A 80 14.24 -43.63 -17.74
C THR A 80 12.98 -42.82 -18.09
N ASP A 81 12.72 -41.74 -17.35
CA ASP A 81 11.42 -41.04 -17.37
C ASP A 81 11.47 -39.78 -18.27
N ASP A 82 11.76 -40.00 -19.56
CA ASP A 82 11.92 -38.93 -20.57
C ASP A 82 10.70 -38.00 -20.66
N ALA A 83 9.49 -38.56 -20.48
CA ALA A 83 8.25 -37.77 -20.50
C ALA A 83 8.20 -36.77 -19.34
N VAL A 84 8.59 -37.18 -18.13
CA VAL A 84 8.59 -36.32 -16.94
C VAL A 84 9.60 -35.19 -17.12
N SER A 85 10.81 -35.53 -17.59
CA SER A 85 11.84 -34.54 -17.90
C SER A 85 11.34 -33.52 -18.94
N PHE A 86 10.67 -33.97 -20.00
CA PHE A 86 10.12 -33.07 -21.02
C PHE A 86 9.03 -32.15 -20.46
N PHE A 87 8.02 -32.67 -19.75
CA PHE A 87 6.91 -31.84 -19.25
C PHE A 87 7.35 -30.83 -18.19
N PHE A 88 8.14 -31.27 -17.20
CA PHE A 88 8.64 -30.38 -16.15
C PHE A 88 9.72 -29.43 -16.69
N GLY A 89 10.53 -29.86 -17.66
CA GLY A 89 11.53 -29.03 -18.30
C GLY A 89 10.87 -27.92 -19.11
N PHE A 90 9.88 -28.28 -19.94
CA PHE A 90 9.10 -27.31 -20.70
C PHE A 90 8.41 -26.30 -19.77
N PHE A 91 7.62 -26.76 -18.80
CA PHE A 91 6.95 -25.86 -17.86
C PHE A 91 7.95 -24.96 -17.11
N GLY A 92 9.03 -25.55 -16.59
CA GLY A 92 10.08 -24.83 -15.87
C GLY A 92 10.75 -23.74 -16.70
N ILE A 93 11.08 -24.03 -17.97
CA ILE A 93 11.71 -23.05 -18.87
C ILE A 93 10.75 -21.90 -19.18
N PHE A 94 9.48 -22.19 -19.51
CA PHE A 94 8.50 -21.13 -19.78
C PHE A 94 8.21 -20.27 -18.56
N ALA A 95 8.08 -20.88 -17.38
CA ALA A 95 7.95 -20.17 -16.13
C ALA A 95 9.19 -19.29 -15.86
N PHE A 96 10.40 -19.83 -16.04
CA PHE A 96 11.65 -19.11 -15.83
C PHE A 96 11.80 -17.89 -16.75
N ILE A 97 11.56 -18.06 -18.05
CA ILE A 97 11.63 -16.95 -19.03
C ILE A 97 10.56 -15.90 -18.71
N GLY A 98 9.32 -16.34 -18.49
CA GLY A 98 8.22 -15.45 -18.13
C GLY A 98 8.51 -14.64 -16.87
N LEU A 99 9.05 -15.29 -15.83
CA LEU A 99 9.43 -14.63 -14.58
C LEU A 99 10.63 -13.71 -14.74
N CYS A 100 11.63 -14.05 -15.57
CA CYS A 100 12.74 -13.15 -15.87
C CYS A 100 12.26 -11.82 -16.47
N ILE A 101 11.24 -11.87 -17.32
CA ILE A 101 10.66 -10.67 -17.95
C ILE A 101 9.71 -9.96 -16.98
N ALA A 102 8.84 -10.68 -16.29
CA ALA A 102 7.78 -10.10 -15.47
C ALA A 102 8.30 -9.52 -14.14
N THR A 103 9.20 -10.23 -13.46
CA THR A 103 9.72 -9.85 -12.14
C THR A 103 10.28 -8.43 -12.05
N PRO A 104 11.11 -7.91 -12.98
CA PRO A 104 11.59 -6.54 -12.86
C PRO A 104 10.47 -5.49 -12.87
N PHE A 105 9.34 -5.75 -13.53
CA PHE A 105 8.19 -4.84 -13.50
C PHE A 105 7.32 -5.07 -12.26
N LEU A 106 6.96 -6.33 -11.98
CA LEU A 106 6.06 -6.67 -10.88
C LEU A 106 6.70 -6.43 -9.50
N ALA A 107 7.95 -6.86 -9.30
CA ALA A 107 8.66 -6.65 -8.03
C ALA A 107 8.79 -5.15 -7.74
N THR A 108 9.10 -4.35 -8.76
CA THR A 108 9.22 -2.89 -8.62
C THR A 108 7.86 -2.26 -8.30
N LEU A 109 6.80 -2.67 -8.99
CA LEU A 109 5.42 -2.22 -8.69
C LEU A 109 5.03 -2.56 -7.25
N PHE A 110 5.23 -3.80 -6.81
CA PHE A 110 4.93 -4.22 -5.45
C PHE A 110 5.78 -3.49 -4.41
N ALA A 111 7.05 -3.23 -4.69
CA ALA A 111 7.92 -2.43 -3.83
C ALA A 111 7.43 -1.00 -3.68
N PHE A 112 7.03 -0.33 -4.77
CA PHE A 112 6.45 1.02 -4.71
C PHE A 112 5.18 1.07 -3.87
N ILE A 113 4.28 0.11 -4.07
CA ILE A 113 3.03 0.01 -3.31
C ILE A 113 3.30 -0.27 -1.83
N ALA A 114 4.27 -1.14 -1.54
CA ALA A 114 4.70 -1.45 -0.18
C ALA A 114 5.29 -0.20 0.50
N ILE A 115 6.16 0.56 -0.17
CA ILE A 115 6.74 1.80 0.35
C ILE A 115 5.64 2.82 0.67
N ALA A 116 4.70 3.03 -0.24
CA ALA A 116 3.55 3.93 -0.01
C ALA A 116 2.68 3.49 1.20
N SER A 117 2.69 2.20 1.52
CA SER A 117 1.93 1.63 2.65
C SER A 117 2.69 1.70 3.99
N LEU A 118 4.00 1.97 3.98
CA LEU A 118 4.81 2.11 5.21
C LEU A 118 4.46 3.37 6.03
N ASP A 119 3.92 4.38 5.36
CA ASP A 119 3.47 5.66 5.95
C ASP A 119 2.12 5.55 6.68
N SER A 120 1.55 4.34 6.82
CA SER A 120 0.29 4.17 7.55
C SER A 120 0.53 4.12 9.06
N ASP A 121 -0.33 4.81 9.82
CA ASP A 121 -0.36 4.73 11.30
C ASP A 121 -0.87 3.38 11.84
N VAL A 122 -1.34 2.49 10.96
CA VAL A 122 -1.87 1.18 11.34
C VAL A 122 -0.71 0.19 11.44
N PRO A 123 -0.44 -0.40 12.63
CA PRO A 123 0.75 -1.22 12.85
C PRO A 123 0.75 -2.51 12.01
N GLU A 124 -0.42 -3.13 11.82
CA GLU A 124 -0.57 -4.33 11.00
C GLU A 124 -0.24 -4.07 9.52
N ARG A 125 -0.78 -2.97 8.98
CA ARG A 125 -0.50 -2.49 7.62
C ARG A 125 0.98 -2.25 7.38
N LYS A 126 1.64 -1.59 8.34
CA LYS A 126 3.09 -1.35 8.30
C LYS A 126 3.92 -2.63 8.36
N ARG A 127 3.44 -3.68 9.04
CA ARG A 127 4.10 -5.00 9.08
C ARG A 127 3.98 -5.70 7.73
N ASN A 128 2.77 -5.79 7.19
CA ASN A 128 2.51 -6.44 5.91
C ASN A 128 3.23 -5.72 4.76
N ALA A 129 3.27 -4.39 4.76
CA ALA A 129 4.05 -3.61 3.80
C ALA A 129 5.55 -3.95 3.87
N ARG A 130 6.12 -4.10 5.06
CA ARG A 130 7.51 -4.56 5.22
C ARG A 130 7.73 -5.96 4.64
N ILE A 131 6.82 -6.90 4.93
CA ILE A 131 6.91 -8.27 4.41
C ILE A 131 6.83 -8.25 2.87
N ALA A 132 5.87 -7.52 2.30
CA ALA A 132 5.73 -7.39 0.85
C ALA A 132 6.99 -6.79 0.19
N LEU A 133 7.60 -5.78 0.82
CA LEU A 133 8.84 -5.18 0.34
C LEU A 133 10.00 -6.20 0.36
N VAL A 134 10.15 -6.95 1.45
CA VAL A 134 11.20 -7.98 1.56
C VAL A 134 10.98 -9.08 0.52
N LEU A 135 9.76 -9.56 0.35
CA LEU A 135 9.40 -10.56 -0.67
C LEU A 135 9.69 -10.05 -2.09
N ALA A 136 9.35 -8.78 -2.38
CA ALA A 136 9.63 -8.16 -3.67
C ALA A 136 11.14 -8.09 -3.94
N ILE A 137 11.95 -7.68 -2.96
CA ILE A 137 13.43 -7.66 -3.10
C ILE A 137 13.97 -9.08 -3.30
N LEU A 138 13.51 -10.05 -2.51
CA LEU A 138 13.93 -11.45 -2.64
C LEU A 138 13.58 -12.04 -4.00
N SER A 139 12.45 -11.65 -4.60
CA SER A 139 12.06 -12.13 -5.92
C SER A 139 13.01 -11.71 -7.05
N ILE A 140 13.84 -10.69 -6.84
CA ILE A 140 14.86 -10.24 -7.80
C ILE A 140 16.14 -11.10 -7.71
N MET A 141 16.39 -11.78 -6.59
CA MET A 141 17.61 -12.55 -6.37
C MET A 141 17.89 -13.61 -7.45
N PRO A 142 16.91 -14.42 -7.90
CA PRO A 142 17.16 -15.41 -8.96
C PRO A 142 17.70 -14.78 -10.26
N ILE A 143 17.20 -13.60 -10.62
CA ILE A 143 17.67 -12.86 -11.80
C ILE A 143 19.12 -12.41 -11.60
N VAL A 144 19.42 -11.81 -10.44
CA VAL A 144 20.78 -11.32 -10.14
C VAL A 144 21.78 -12.47 -10.08
N VAL A 145 21.42 -13.62 -9.51
CA VAL A 145 22.28 -14.80 -9.44
C VAL A 145 22.52 -15.38 -10.85
N TYR A 146 21.47 -15.47 -11.68
CA TYR A 146 21.60 -16.05 -13.02
C TYR A 146 22.33 -15.13 -14.01
N PHE A 147 22.08 -13.82 -13.96
CA PHE A 147 22.62 -12.85 -14.91
C PHE A 147 23.84 -12.07 -14.40
N GLY A 148 23.97 -11.87 -13.10
CA GLY A 148 25.04 -11.07 -12.49
C GLY A 148 26.45 -11.47 -12.94
N PRO A 149 26.80 -12.77 -12.98
CA PRO A 149 28.11 -13.20 -13.47
C PRO A 149 28.41 -12.82 -14.92
N LYS A 150 27.38 -12.63 -15.76
CA LYS A 150 27.52 -12.30 -17.19
C LYS A 150 27.72 -10.80 -17.46
N TYR A 151 27.51 -9.94 -16.48
CA TYR A 151 27.62 -8.47 -16.62
C TYR A 151 28.71 -7.86 -15.74
N MET A 152 29.43 -8.68 -14.96
CA MET A 152 30.54 -8.24 -14.09
C MET A 152 31.94 -8.53 -14.67
N PHE A 153 32.02 -9.11 -15.87
CA PHE A 153 33.26 -9.38 -16.64
C PHE A 153 33.01 -9.08 -18.12
#